data_AF-A0A816NP12-F1
#
_entry.id   AF-A0A816NP12-F1
#
_cell.length_a   1.000
_cell.length_b   1.000
_cell.length_c   1.000
_cell.angle_alpha   90.00
_cell.angle_beta   90.00
_cell.angle_gamma   90.00
#
_symmetry.space_group_name_H-M   'P 1'
#
loop_
_entity.id
_entity.type
_entity.pdbx_description
1 polymer ?
#
loop_
_entity_poly.entity_id
_entity_poly.type
_entity_poly.pdbx_seq_one_letter_code
_entity_poly.pdbx_strand_id
1 'polypeptide(L)'
;MIEDAFNQKKLNVEIDGNYIVNFEEQIYYKKYDSHEHFPIKRDHIDRYRGVDHIRKERFLLSVTISDKTLTASSPKKQQQQDNDLALLRQYGYFAATYSNLELSDKHRTIADIVEEAAQGIINEGTAYGKLHEAEWLAKRLYDVKNSGVTMITESFETPLDIDQMCIYLYTKESFWYKLLNHTLLDPETITRNQIKTLGPFCYLLERILLK
;
A
#
# COMPACT_ATOMS: atom_id res chain seq x y z
N MET A 1 -15.17 -3.48 -9.15
CA MET A 1 -16.23 -2.52 -8.77
C MET A 1 -16.77 -1.73 -9.96
N ILE A 2 -16.03 -0.80 -10.56
CA ILE A 2 -16.55 0.00 -11.69
C ILE A 2 -17.00 -0.90 -12.84
N GLU A 3 -16.14 -1.84 -13.26
CA GLU A 3 -16.45 -2.80 -14.32
C GLU A 3 -17.65 -3.71 -13.94
N ASP A 4 -17.74 -4.15 -12.68
CA ASP A 4 -18.86 -4.98 -12.22
C ASP A 4 -20.18 -4.20 -12.24
N ALA A 5 -20.18 -2.94 -11.80
CA ALA A 5 -21.35 -2.05 -11.82
C ALA A 5 -21.80 -1.77 -13.27
N PHE A 6 -20.84 -1.56 -14.17
CA PHE A 6 -21.11 -1.42 -15.60
C PHE A 6 -21.72 -2.70 -16.20
N ASN A 7 -21.15 -3.87 -15.90
CA ASN A 7 -21.66 -5.16 -16.37
C ASN A 7 -23.06 -5.48 -15.82
N GLN A 8 -23.38 -5.00 -14.62
CA GLN A 8 -24.71 -5.09 -14.01
C GLN A 8 -25.70 -4.04 -14.54
N LYS A 9 -25.31 -3.20 -15.52
CA LYS A 9 -26.11 -2.11 -16.08
C LYS A 9 -26.61 -1.11 -15.03
N LYS A 10 -25.82 -0.83 -13.99
CA LYS A 10 -26.12 0.25 -13.05
C LYS A 10 -25.96 1.61 -13.75
N LEU A 11 -26.73 2.61 -13.35
CA LEU A 11 -26.61 3.98 -13.89
C LEU A 11 -25.37 4.69 -13.35
N ASN A 12 -25.06 4.46 -12.08
CA ASN A 12 -23.90 5.04 -11.43
C ASN A 12 -23.26 4.07 -10.44
N VAL A 13 -22.03 4.39 -10.02
CA VAL A 13 -21.33 3.72 -8.93
C VAL A 13 -20.61 4.76 -8.07
N GLU A 14 -20.74 4.63 -6.76
CA GLU A 14 -20.03 5.46 -5.79
C GLU A 14 -18.67 4.84 -5.45
N ILE A 15 -17.63 5.67 -5.38
CA ILE A 15 -16.26 5.28 -5.04
C ILE A 15 -15.82 6.04 -3.78
N ASP A 16 -15.52 5.28 -2.72
CA ASP A 16 -14.91 5.76 -1.48
C ASP A 16 -15.71 6.89 -0.81
N GLY A 17 -17.05 6.83 -0.93
CA GLY A 17 -17.96 7.80 -0.31
C GLY A 17 -17.96 9.21 -0.92
N ASN A 18 -17.04 9.48 -1.85
CA ASN A 18 -16.69 10.85 -2.25
C ASN A 18 -16.77 11.09 -3.75
N TYR A 19 -16.76 10.04 -4.56
CA TYR A 19 -16.80 10.16 -6.01
C TYR A 19 -17.96 9.35 -6.58
N ILE A 20 -18.61 9.88 -7.61
CA ILE A 20 -19.66 9.20 -8.35
C ILE A 20 -19.20 9.06 -9.79
N VAL A 21 -19.30 7.85 -10.33
CA VAL A 21 -19.15 7.58 -11.76
C VAL A 21 -20.55 7.41 -12.35
N ASN A 22 -20.95 8.28 -13.28
CA ASN A 22 -22.19 8.20 -14.02
C ASN A 22 -21.93 7.60 -15.41
N PHE A 23 -22.47 6.40 -15.66
CA PHE A 23 -22.25 5.67 -16.91
C PHE A 23 -23.13 6.18 -18.06
N GLU A 24 -24.27 6.80 -17.77
CA GLU A 24 -25.18 7.35 -18.78
C GLU A 24 -24.58 8.62 -19.41
N GLU A 25 -24.09 9.52 -18.56
CA GLU A 25 -23.43 10.76 -18.99
C GLU A 25 -21.96 10.58 -19.36
N GLN A 26 -21.39 9.40 -19.07
CA GLN A 26 -19.96 9.10 -19.22
C GLN A 26 -19.06 10.15 -18.52
N ILE A 27 -19.39 10.49 -17.27
CA ILE A 27 -18.60 11.38 -16.42
C ILE A 27 -18.34 10.76 -15.05
N TYR A 28 -17.32 11.24 -14.36
CA TYR A 28 -17.20 11.10 -12.91
C TYR A 28 -17.02 12.47 -12.24
N TYR A 29 -17.50 12.60 -11.01
CA TYR A 29 -17.48 13.85 -10.26
C TYR A 29 -17.43 13.59 -8.76
N LYS A 30 -17.13 14.63 -7.97
CA LYS A 30 -17.13 14.56 -6.50
C LYS A 30 -18.57 14.68 -5.99
N LYS A 31 -18.99 13.79 -5.09
CA LYS A 31 -20.35 13.73 -4.53
C LYS A 31 -20.83 15.06 -3.92
N TYR A 32 -19.90 15.82 -3.34
CA TYR A 32 -20.17 17.09 -2.66
C TYR A 32 -19.75 18.33 -3.48
N ASP A 33 -19.29 18.14 -4.72
CA ASP A 33 -18.87 19.22 -5.60
C ASP A 33 -19.31 18.90 -7.05
N SER A 34 -20.47 19.45 -7.42
CA SER A 34 -21.08 19.26 -8.74
C SER A 34 -20.53 20.21 -9.81
N HIS A 35 -19.46 20.94 -9.54
CA HIS A 35 -18.87 21.84 -10.52
C HIS A 35 -17.71 21.18 -11.28
N GLU A 36 -17.04 20.20 -10.68
CA GLU A 36 -15.95 19.47 -11.30
C GLU A 36 -16.45 18.15 -11.90
N HIS A 37 -16.62 18.13 -13.22
CA HIS A 37 -16.93 16.93 -13.99
C HIS A 37 -15.75 16.51 -14.84
N PHE A 38 -15.46 15.22 -14.85
CA PHE A 38 -14.38 14.63 -15.64
C PHE A 38 -14.96 13.55 -16.56
N PRO A 39 -14.72 13.62 -17.87
CA PRO A 39 -15.21 12.60 -18.80
C PRO A 39 -14.52 11.26 -18.53
N ILE A 40 -15.27 10.18 -18.66
CA ILE A 40 -14.76 8.81 -18.60
C ILE A 40 -14.97 8.11 -19.94
N LYS A 41 -14.09 7.15 -20.23
CA LYS A 41 -14.27 6.21 -21.34
C LYS A 41 -13.80 4.82 -20.96
N ARG A 42 -14.41 3.81 -21.56
CA ARG A 42 -13.96 2.42 -21.49
C ARG A 42 -13.10 2.13 -22.71
N ASP A 43 -11.87 1.70 -22.49
CA ASP A 43 -10.91 1.45 -23.56
C ASP A 43 -10.25 0.08 -23.38
N HIS A 44 -9.85 -0.55 -24.47
CA HIS A 44 -9.10 -1.81 -24.42
C HIS A 44 -7.63 -1.48 -24.23
N ILE A 45 -7.03 -1.97 -23.13
CA ILE A 45 -5.59 -1.84 -22.93
C ILE A 45 -4.89 -2.71 -23.96
N ASP A 46 -4.38 -2.08 -25.01
CA ASP A 46 -3.59 -2.75 -26.04
C ASP A 46 -2.23 -3.13 -25.44
N ARG A 47 -2.08 -4.41 -25.06
CA ARG A 47 -0.90 -4.95 -24.35
C ARG A 47 0.41 -4.82 -25.16
N TYR A 48 0.32 -4.42 -26.43
CA TYR A 48 1.46 -4.31 -27.35
C TYR A 48 2.02 -2.89 -27.51
N ARG A 49 1.38 -1.85 -26.95
CA ARG A 49 2.08 -0.57 -26.79
C ARG A 49 3.08 -0.74 -25.68
N GLY A 50 4.35 -0.89 -26.07
CA GLY A 50 5.51 -0.92 -25.17
C GLY A 50 5.28 0.09 -24.06
N VAL A 51 4.95 -0.44 -22.88
CA VAL A 51 4.61 0.42 -21.78
C VAL A 51 5.94 1.01 -21.37
N ASP A 52 6.15 2.29 -21.69
CA ASP A 52 7.13 3.14 -21.02
C ASP A 52 6.71 3.18 -19.54
N HIS A 53 6.99 2.10 -18.85
CA HIS A 53 6.96 2.03 -17.42
C HIS A 53 8.12 2.89 -16.94
N ILE A 54 7.82 3.72 -15.94
CA ILE A 54 8.73 4.45 -15.05
C ILE A 54 8.81 5.95 -15.37
N ARG A 55 7.88 6.70 -14.75
CA ARG A 55 8.12 8.09 -14.33
C ARG A 55 9.37 8.11 -13.42
N LYS A 56 10.51 8.53 -13.97
CA LYS A 56 11.75 8.80 -13.21
C LYS A 56 11.58 9.85 -12.11
N GLU A 57 10.51 10.65 -12.18
CA GLU A 57 10.23 11.75 -11.25
C GLU A 57 9.87 11.30 -9.81
N ARG A 58 9.54 10.02 -9.60
CA ARG A 58 9.16 9.49 -8.26
C ARG A 58 10.28 9.50 -7.23
N PHE A 59 11.54 9.58 -7.66
CA PHE A 59 12.71 9.65 -6.76
C PHE A 59 13.22 11.08 -6.54
N LEU A 60 12.57 12.10 -7.13
CA LEU A 60 13.04 13.49 -7.12
C LEU A 60 12.12 14.47 -6.38
N LEU A 61 10.91 14.06 -6.02
CA LEU A 61 9.97 14.91 -5.32
C LEU A 61 10.10 14.72 -3.82
N SER A 62 10.79 15.64 -3.16
CA SER A 62 10.55 15.94 -1.75
C SER A 62 9.04 16.18 -1.61
N VAL A 63 8.37 15.32 -0.84
CA VAL A 63 6.96 15.51 -0.49
C VAL A 63 6.85 16.89 0.17
N THR A 64 6.14 17.82 -0.47
CA THR A 64 5.79 19.09 0.16
C THR A 64 4.74 18.79 1.23
N ILE A 65 5.22 18.49 2.43
CA ILE A 65 4.41 18.52 3.65
C ILE A 65 3.99 19.97 3.83
N SER A 66 2.69 20.21 3.99
CA SER A 66 2.12 21.55 4.23
C SER A 66 2.99 22.34 5.21
N ASP A 67 3.49 23.49 4.74
CA ASP A 67 4.46 24.37 5.42
C ASP A 67 3.93 24.90 6.76
N LYS A 68 4.00 24.07 7.79
CA LYS A 68 4.19 24.55 9.15
C LYS A 68 5.52 24.02 9.63
N THR A 69 6.50 24.91 9.50
CA THR A 69 7.86 24.85 10.03
C THR A 69 8.70 23.69 9.52
N LEU A 70 9.69 24.00 8.68
CA LEU A 70 11.11 23.70 8.95
C LEU A 70 11.97 24.28 7.81
N THR A 71 12.54 25.45 8.06
CA THR A 71 13.65 25.99 7.28
C THR A 71 14.94 25.28 7.67
N ALA A 72 15.60 24.57 6.75
CA ALA A 72 17.07 24.50 6.68
C ALA A 72 17.54 23.76 5.44
N SER A 73 18.68 24.20 4.93
CA SER A 73 19.29 23.90 3.65
C SER A 73 20.47 22.92 3.73
N SER A 74 20.63 22.09 2.69
CA SER A 74 21.85 21.33 2.25
C SER A 74 22.14 19.96 2.93
N PRO A 75 22.98 19.03 2.38
CA PRO A 75 23.55 18.84 1.03
C PRO A 75 23.22 17.45 0.38
N LYS A 76 23.09 17.41 -0.96
CA LYS A 76 22.33 16.40 -1.74
C LYS A 76 22.99 15.05 -2.12
N LYS A 77 24.06 14.55 -1.49
CA LYS A 77 24.61 13.23 -1.90
C LYS A 77 25.05 12.26 -0.80
N GLN A 78 25.40 12.72 0.41
CA GLN A 78 25.65 11.83 1.55
C GLN A 78 24.36 11.46 2.30
N GLN A 79 23.33 12.30 2.26
CA GLN A 79 22.04 12.05 2.93
C GLN A 79 21.28 10.82 2.40
N GLN A 80 21.52 10.40 1.15
CA GLN A 80 20.72 9.33 0.56
C GLN A 80 21.12 7.94 1.10
N GLN A 81 22.41 7.70 1.34
CA GLN A 81 22.89 6.45 1.95
C GLN A 81 22.54 6.33 3.44
N ASP A 82 22.58 7.44 4.18
CA ASP A 82 22.14 7.46 5.59
C ASP A 82 20.62 7.25 5.71
N ASN A 83 19.84 7.72 4.73
CA ASN A 83 18.39 7.53 4.70
C ASN A 83 17.97 6.08 4.42
N ASP A 84 18.68 5.38 3.53
CA ASP A 84 18.39 3.96 3.23
C ASP A 84 18.64 3.05 4.45
N LEU A 85 19.72 3.32 5.20
CA LEU A 85 20.02 2.64 6.47
C LEU A 85 19.01 2.98 7.58
N ALA A 86 18.53 4.23 7.63
CA ALA A 86 17.52 4.65 8.57
C ALA A 86 16.17 3.95 8.32
N LEU A 87 15.76 3.83 7.05
CA LEU A 87 14.55 3.10 6.64
C LEU A 87 14.65 1.63 7.03
N LEU A 88 15.77 0.95 6.74
CA LEU A 88 15.98 -0.45 7.13
C LEU A 88 15.88 -0.65 8.64
N ARG A 89 16.42 0.27 9.45
CA ARG A 89 16.28 0.23 10.91
C ARG A 89 14.82 0.40 11.36
N GLN A 90 14.05 1.23 10.68
CA GLN A 90 12.63 1.45 11.00
C GLN A 90 11.75 0.26 10.60
N TYR A 91 12.00 -0.35 9.44
CA TYR A 91 11.38 -1.62 9.07
C TYR A 91 11.70 -2.71 10.08
N GLY A 92 12.97 -2.82 10.48
CA GLY A 92 13.38 -3.79 11.49
C GLY A 92 12.75 -3.54 12.86
N TYR A 93 12.52 -2.27 13.24
CA TYR A 93 11.76 -1.96 14.45
C TYR A 93 10.31 -2.44 14.39
N PHE A 94 9.60 -2.16 13.29
CA PHE A 94 8.21 -2.62 13.10
C PHE A 94 8.12 -4.14 13.10
N ALA A 95 8.97 -4.78 12.30
CA ALA A 95 8.97 -6.22 12.12
C ALA A 95 9.38 -6.95 13.40
N ALA A 96 10.39 -6.46 14.13
CA ALA A 96 10.79 -7.02 15.42
C ALA A 96 9.69 -6.82 16.47
N THR A 97 9.07 -5.65 16.54
CA THR A 97 8.00 -5.38 17.51
C THR A 97 6.76 -6.23 17.21
N TYR A 98 6.37 -6.35 15.95
CA TYR A 98 5.30 -7.27 15.53
C TYR A 98 5.64 -8.72 15.87
N SER A 99 6.87 -9.18 15.56
CA SER A 99 7.32 -10.53 15.86
C SER A 99 7.24 -10.84 17.36
N ASN A 100 7.72 -9.92 18.20
CA ASN A 100 7.71 -10.07 19.65
C ASN A 100 6.30 -10.02 20.26
N LEU A 101 5.39 -9.22 19.69
CA LEU A 101 4.04 -9.05 20.23
C LEU A 101 3.05 -10.12 19.74
N GLU A 102 3.20 -10.56 18.49
CA GLU A 102 2.16 -11.34 17.81
C GLU A 102 2.62 -12.74 17.38
N LEU A 103 3.93 -12.99 17.25
CA LEU A 103 4.48 -14.27 16.76
C LEU A 103 5.19 -15.13 17.82
N SER A 104 5.65 -14.56 18.94
CA SER A 104 6.53 -15.22 19.93
C SER A 104 6.05 -16.59 20.44
N ASP A 105 4.74 -16.84 20.44
CA ASP A 105 4.14 -18.03 21.03
C ASP A 105 3.18 -18.78 20.09
N LYS A 106 3.22 -18.46 18.78
CA LYS A 106 2.25 -18.99 17.81
C LYS A 106 2.96 -19.66 16.65
N HIS A 107 2.65 -20.94 16.40
CA HIS A 107 2.99 -21.60 15.15
C HIS A 107 2.17 -20.98 14.01
N ARG A 108 2.78 -20.01 13.32
CA ARG A 108 2.17 -19.31 12.20
C ARG A 108 2.89 -19.62 10.91
N THR A 109 2.12 -19.65 9.84
CA THR A 109 2.61 -19.80 8.48
C THR A 109 2.78 -18.42 7.85
N ILE A 110 3.55 -18.31 6.77
CA ILE A 110 3.65 -17.09 5.97
C ILE A 110 2.27 -16.70 5.42
N ALA A 111 1.41 -17.69 5.10
CA ALA A 111 0.04 -17.43 4.67
C ALA A 111 -0.79 -16.69 5.74
N ASP A 112 -0.62 -17.03 7.03
CA ASP A 112 -1.28 -16.33 8.13
C ASP A 112 -0.83 -14.86 8.21
N ILE A 113 0.47 -14.60 8.00
CA ILE A 113 1.01 -13.23 7.99
C ILE A 113 0.49 -12.43 6.79
N VAL A 114 0.38 -13.05 5.61
CA VAL A 114 -0.20 -12.43 4.42
C VAL A 114 -1.67 -12.06 4.65
N GLU A 115 -2.43 -12.92 5.32
CA GLU A 115 -3.82 -12.66 5.69
C GLU A 115 -3.95 -11.50 6.69
N GLU A 116 -3.11 -11.47 7.72
CA GLU A 116 -3.07 -10.34 8.66
C GLU A 116 -2.65 -9.04 7.97
N ALA A 117 -1.68 -9.09 7.05
CA ALA A 117 -1.27 -7.93 6.25
C ALA A 117 -2.42 -7.41 5.37
N ALA A 118 -3.14 -8.31 4.70
CA ALA A 118 -4.30 -7.95 3.88
C ALA A 118 -5.41 -7.31 4.74
N GLN A 119 -5.68 -7.86 5.92
CA GLN A 119 -6.66 -7.29 6.84
C GLN A 119 -6.22 -5.93 7.40
N GLY A 120 -4.93 -5.77 7.69
CA GLY A 120 -4.32 -4.51 8.12
C GLY A 120 -4.51 -3.40 7.09
N ILE A 121 -4.27 -3.71 5.80
CA ILE A 121 -4.53 -2.80 4.68
C ILE A 121 -5.99 -2.34 4.67
N ILE A 122 -6.95 -3.27 4.79
CA ILE A 122 -8.38 -2.95 4.81
C ILE A 122 -8.75 -2.05 6.00
N ASN A 123 -8.24 -2.37 7.19
CA ASN A 123 -8.55 -1.62 8.41
C ASN A 123 -8.05 -0.17 8.31
N GLU A 124 -6.81 0.03 7.89
CA GLU A 124 -6.25 1.36 7.68
C GLU A 124 -6.97 2.08 6.53
N GLY A 125 -7.20 1.39 5.42
CA GLY A 125 -7.97 1.95 4.30
C GLY A 125 -9.34 2.46 4.72
N THR A 126 -10.05 1.71 5.56
CA THR A 126 -11.34 2.12 6.12
C THR A 126 -11.20 3.39 6.96
N ALA A 127 -10.21 3.43 7.86
CA ALA A 127 -9.94 4.60 8.71
C ALA A 127 -9.59 5.87 7.89
N TYR A 128 -8.96 5.70 6.73
CA TYR A 128 -8.57 6.79 5.83
C TYR A 128 -9.63 7.14 4.76
N GLY A 129 -10.80 6.49 4.77
CA GLY A 129 -11.83 6.70 3.74
C GLY A 129 -11.39 6.22 2.34
N LYS A 130 -10.60 5.15 2.29
CA LYS A 130 -10.02 4.49 1.11
C LYS A 130 -10.37 3.01 1.04
N LEU A 131 -11.58 2.65 1.50
CA LEU A 131 -12.01 1.27 1.64
C LEU A 131 -11.85 0.47 0.34
N HIS A 132 -12.28 0.98 -0.81
CA HIS A 132 -12.24 0.19 -2.05
C HIS A 132 -10.83 0.02 -2.59
N GLU A 133 -9.99 1.05 -2.50
CA GLU A 133 -8.57 0.92 -2.84
C GLU A 133 -7.92 -0.14 -1.94
N ALA A 134 -8.23 -0.13 -0.65
CA ALA A 134 -7.70 -1.08 0.33
C ALA A 134 -8.16 -2.51 0.09
N GLU A 135 -9.45 -2.73 -0.17
CA GLU A 135 -9.98 -4.05 -0.58
C GLU A 135 -9.29 -4.55 -1.85
N TRP A 136 -9.06 -3.66 -2.82
CA TRP A 136 -8.36 -4.02 -4.04
C TRP A 136 -6.91 -4.43 -3.78
N LEU A 137 -6.17 -3.70 -2.94
CA LEU A 137 -4.79 -4.03 -2.56
C LEU A 137 -4.73 -5.33 -1.74
N ALA A 138 -5.61 -5.49 -0.76
CA ALA A 138 -5.71 -6.68 0.07
C ALA A 138 -6.04 -7.93 -0.76
N LYS A 139 -6.93 -7.80 -1.75
CA LYS A 139 -7.21 -8.87 -2.71
C LYS A 139 -5.96 -9.36 -3.43
N ARG A 140 -5.05 -8.46 -3.80
CA ARG A 140 -3.78 -8.85 -4.44
C ARG A 140 -2.89 -9.70 -3.52
N LEU A 141 -2.88 -9.42 -2.22
CA LEU A 141 -2.20 -10.29 -1.25
C LEU A 141 -2.91 -11.64 -1.11
N TYR A 142 -4.24 -11.65 -1.05
CA TYR A 142 -5.00 -12.91 -0.99
C TYR A 142 -4.76 -13.81 -2.20
N ASP A 143 -4.62 -13.22 -3.39
CA ASP A 143 -4.34 -13.96 -4.64
C ASP A 143 -3.03 -14.78 -4.56
N VAL A 144 -2.06 -14.36 -3.73
CA VAL A 144 -0.75 -15.03 -3.55
C VAL A 144 -0.61 -15.78 -2.20
N LYS A 145 -1.62 -15.71 -1.32
CA LYS A 145 -1.58 -16.28 0.04
C LYS A 145 -1.23 -17.76 0.06
N ASN A 146 -1.80 -18.53 -0.87
CA ASN A 146 -1.67 -19.99 -0.89
C ASN A 146 -0.22 -20.46 -1.09
N SER A 147 0.66 -19.63 -1.66
CA SER A 147 2.08 -19.95 -1.83
C SER A 147 2.81 -20.07 -0.48
N GLY A 148 2.28 -19.49 0.60
CA GLY A 148 2.92 -19.46 1.93
C GLY A 148 2.38 -20.46 2.96
N VAL A 149 1.44 -21.33 2.60
CA VAL A 149 0.71 -22.20 3.56
C VAL A 149 1.60 -23.23 4.23
N THR A 150 2.61 -23.74 3.52
CA THR A 150 3.52 -24.77 4.04
C THR A 150 4.77 -24.17 4.71
N MET A 151 4.96 -22.86 4.63
CA MET A 151 6.14 -22.19 5.18
C MET A 151 5.84 -21.61 6.56
N ILE A 152 6.55 -22.09 7.57
CA ILE A 152 6.49 -21.51 8.93
C ILE A 152 7.30 -20.22 9.00
N THR A 153 6.89 -19.30 9.87
CA THR A 153 7.54 -17.98 10.05
C THR A 153 9.01 -18.07 10.49
N GLU A 154 9.44 -19.19 11.07
CA GLU A 154 10.83 -19.43 11.48
C GLU A 154 11.77 -19.72 10.29
N SER A 155 11.23 -20.12 9.14
CA SER A 155 12.03 -20.20 7.90
C SER A 155 12.53 -18.79 7.57
N PHE A 156 13.73 -18.65 7.00
CA PHE A 156 14.22 -17.37 6.47
C PHE A 156 13.66 -17.04 5.09
N GLU A 157 13.03 -18.02 4.43
CA GLU A 157 12.52 -17.86 3.08
C GLU A 157 11.04 -17.50 3.06
N THR A 158 10.71 -16.59 2.14
CA THR A 158 9.35 -16.25 1.72
C THR A 158 9.17 -16.67 0.26
N PRO A 159 7.99 -17.19 -0.14
CA PRO A 159 7.72 -17.55 -1.52
C PRO A 159 7.87 -16.36 -2.47
N LEU A 160 8.44 -16.61 -3.66
CA LEU A 160 8.72 -15.56 -4.64
C LEU A 160 7.48 -14.75 -5.05
N ASP A 161 6.31 -15.40 -5.18
CA ASP A 161 5.06 -14.72 -5.54
C ASP A 161 4.63 -13.69 -4.48
N ILE A 162 4.86 -14.02 -3.20
CA ILE A 162 4.56 -13.12 -2.08
C ILE A 162 5.55 -11.96 -2.08
N ASP A 163 6.84 -12.23 -2.31
CA ASP A 163 7.87 -11.19 -2.39
C ASP A 163 7.55 -10.16 -3.47
N GLN A 164 7.28 -10.66 -4.68
CA GLN A 164 6.96 -9.82 -5.83
C GLN A 164 5.69 -9.01 -5.57
N MET A 165 4.68 -9.58 -4.90
CA MET A 165 3.47 -8.87 -4.56
C MET A 165 3.71 -7.77 -3.52
N CYS A 166 4.46 -8.05 -2.46
CA CYS A 166 4.83 -7.05 -1.45
C CYS A 166 5.60 -5.88 -2.07
N ILE A 167 6.58 -6.16 -2.93
CA ILE A 167 7.33 -5.13 -3.68
C ILE A 167 6.39 -4.33 -4.59
N TYR A 168 5.50 -5.01 -5.33
CA TYR A 168 4.53 -4.34 -6.20
C TYR A 168 3.63 -3.39 -5.41
N LEU A 169 3.08 -3.83 -4.28
CA LEU A 169 2.20 -3.02 -3.45
C LEU A 169 2.94 -1.85 -2.80
N TYR A 170 4.17 -2.08 -2.33
CA TYR A 170 5.00 -1.01 -1.76
C TYR A 170 5.39 0.03 -2.82
N THR A 171 5.72 -0.37 -4.04
CA THR A 171 6.11 0.59 -5.10
C THR A 171 4.93 1.24 -5.82
N LYS A 172 3.70 0.78 -5.55
CA LYS A 172 2.48 1.35 -6.14
C LYS A 172 2.13 2.65 -5.43
N GLU A 173 1.97 3.71 -6.22
CA GLU A 173 1.43 4.99 -5.75
C GLU A 173 -0.03 4.77 -5.31
N SER A 174 -0.19 4.56 -4.01
CA SER A 174 -1.43 4.18 -3.35
C SER A 174 -1.50 4.85 -1.98
N PHE A 175 -2.66 4.82 -1.33
CA PHE A 175 -2.73 5.26 0.07
C PHE A 175 -1.78 4.45 0.97
N TRP A 176 -1.62 3.15 0.69
CA TRP A 176 -0.82 2.23 1.49
C TRP A 176 0.67 2.62 1.50
N TYR A 177 1.25 2.88 0.32
CA TYR A 177 2.62 3.39 0.21
C TYR A 177 2.83 4.70 0.97
N LYS A 178 1.89 5.64 0.84
CA LYS A 178 1.96 6.94 1.51
C LYS A 178 1.88 6.78 3.03
N LEU A 179 0.98 5.94 3.51
CA LEU A 179 0.78 5.63 4.92
C LEU A 179 2.05 5.00 5.51
N LEU A 180 2.55 3.93 4.89
CA LEU A 180 3.76 3.24 5.35
C LEU A 180 4.95 4.20 5.46
N ASN A 181 5.26 4.96 4.41
CA ASN A 181 6.39 5.89 4.48
C ASN A 181 6.18 6.99 5.51
N HIS A 182 4.96 7.52 5.63
CA HIS A 182 4.69 8.53 6.63
C HIS A 182 4.89 8.00 8.06
N THR A 183 4.37 6.80 8.35
CA THR A 183 4.52 6.17 9.67
C THR A 183 5.95 5.74 9.97
N LEU A 184 6.71 5.29 8.96
CA LEU A 184 8.09 4.89 9.17
C LEU A 184 9.00 6.09 9.45
N LEU A 185 8.79 7.21 8.75
CA LEU A 185 9.58 8.43 8.93
C LEU A 185 9.50 9.02 10.34
N ASP A 186 8.42 8.75 11.09
CA ASP A 186 8.22 9.23 12.45
C ASP A 186 7.95 8.09 13.44
N PRO A 187 8.99 7.36 13.86
CA PRO A 187 8.83 6.16 14.68
C PRO A 187 8.34 6.47 16.11
N GLU A 188 8.51 7.71 16.59
CA GLU A 188 8.11 8.10 17.94
C GLU A 188 6.59 8.14 18.13
N THR A 189 5.84 8.27 17.04
CA THR A 189 4.37 8.33 17.05
C THR A 189 3.71 6.97 16.76
N ILE A 190 4.49 5.90 16.59
CA ILE A 190 3.96 4.57 16.30
C ILE A 190 3.14 4.07 17.50
N THR A 191 1.86 3.84 17.26
CA THR A 191 0.95 3.26 18.25
C THR A 191 0.95 1.73 18.17
N ARG A 192 0.55 1.07 19.28
CA ARG A 192 0.33 -0.39 19.30
C ARG A 192 -0.69 -0.84 18.25
N ASN A 193 -1.69 -0.02 17.94
CA ASN A 193 -2.66 -0.33 16.91
C ASN A 193 -2.04 -0.35 15.52
N GLN A 194 -1.19 0.63 15.20
CA GLN A 194 -0.44 0.66 13.94
C GLN A 194 0.54 -0.51 13.82
N ILE A 195 1.14 -0.97 14.92
CA ILE A 195 1.97 -2.19 14.90
C ILE A 195 1.11 -3.40 14.51
N LYS A 196 -0.12 -3.51 15.00
CA LYS A 196 -1.01 -4.62 14.65
C LYS A 196 -1.48 -4.58 13.19
N THR A 197 -1.74 -3.41 12.64
CA THR A 197 -2.26 -3.26 11.28
C THR A 197 -1.17 -3.18 10.22
N LEU A 198 -0.06 -2.51 10.49
CA LEU A 198 1.05 -2.33 9.54
C LEU A 198 2.16 -3.38 9.72
N GLY A 199 2.36 -3.86 10.94
CA GLY A 199 3.43 -4.79 11.31
C GLY A 199 3.52 -6.06 10.46
N PRO A 200 2.42 -6.79 10.17
CA PRO A 200 2.47 -7.97 9.32
C PRO A 200 3.07 -7.69 7.93
N PHE A 201 2.69 -6.57 7.30
CA PHE A 201 3.22 -6.21 5.99
C PHE A 201 4.67 -5.73 6.06
N CYS A 202 5.02 -4.94 7.08
CA CYS A 202 6.39 -4.52 7.32
C CYS A 202 7.32 -5.71 7.59
N TYR A 203 6.84 -6.74 8.30
CA TYR A 203 7.55 -7.98 8.52
C TYR A 203 7.85 -8.72 7.21
N LEU A 204 6.87 -8.82 6.31
CA LEU A 204 7.09 -9.41 4.98
C LEU A 204 8.11 -8.60 4.17
N LEU A 205 8.03 -7.27 4.19
CA LEU A 205 8.98 -6.40 3.50
C LEU A 205 10.40 -6.50 4.06
N GLU A 206 10.58 -6.47 5.38
CA GLU A 206 11.90 -6.59 6.01
C GLU A 206 12.60 -7.86 5.53
N ARG A 207 11.88 -8.99 5.51
CA ARG A 207 12.43 -10.26 5.07
C ARG A 207 12.86 -10.27 3.61
N ILE A 208 12.19 -9.51 2.75
CA ILE A 208 12.58 -9.33 1.35
C ILE A 208 13.86 -8.49 1.28
N LEU A 209 13.96 -7.44 2.09
CA LEU A 209 15.10 -6.51 2.11
C LEU A 209 16.37 -7.12 2.72
N LEU A 210 16.23 -8.18 3.52
CA LEU A 210 17.35 -8.91 4.14
C LEU A 210 17.87 -10.08 3.29
N LYS A 211 17.25 -10.39 2.13
CA LYS A 211 17.75 -11.37 1.16
C LYS A 211 18.87 -10.79 0.31
#